data_AF-A0A519VBM6-F1
#
_entry.id   AF-A0A519VBM6-F1
#
_cell.length_a   1.000
_cell.length_b   1.000
_cell.length_c   1.000
_cell.angle_alpha   90.00
_cell.angle_beta   90.00
_cell.angle_gamma   90.00
#
_symmetry.space_group_name_H-M   'P 1'
#
loop_
_entity.id
_entity.type
_entity.pdbx_description
1 polymer ?
#
loop_
_entity_poly.entity_id
_entity_poly.type
_entity_poly.pdbx_seq_one_letter_code
_entity_poly.pdbx_strand_id
1 'polypeptide(L)'
;MKKIIICVALLSIVISNVKAQSVVAKREFNNTLKAYFETKNALSKDNATQASASVKTLITNLQNFPVKTLSTAQQALWTKESVTITKAAKAISTEKEIKEQRKSFWSLSTAMVKLAKEFNLNASDVYVQYCPHAKKSWLSEVEDIQNPYYGSMMFACGEVTETIAKK
;
A
#
# COMPACT_ATOMS: atom_id res chain seq x y z
N MET A 1 -52.05 -42.25 -1.17
CA MET A 1 -51.02 -41.75 -0.23
C MET A 1 -49.64 -42.09 -0.77
N LYS A 2 -48.89 -41.11 -1.27
CA LYS A 2 -47.41 -41.10 -1.35
C LYS A 2 -47.01 -39.68 -1.75
N LYS A 3 -46.53 -38.95 -0.75
CA LYS A 3 -46.12 -37.55 -0.82
C LYS A 3 -44.62 -37.52 -0.57
N ILE A 4 -43.91 -36.77 -1.43
CA ILE A 4 -42.62 -36.08 -1.17
C ILE A 4 -41.44 -37.10 -1.20
N ILE A 5 -40.22 -36.83 -1.68
CA ILE A 5 -39.42 -35.61 -1.54
C ILE A 5 -38.45 -35.49 -2.73
N ILE A 6 -38.50 -34.35 -3.43
CA ILE A 6 -37.44 -33.90 -4.33
C ILE A 6 -36.37 -33.21 -3.47
N CYS A 7 -35.20 -33.83 -3.33
CA CYS A 7 -34.04 -33.21 -2.69
C CYS A 7 -33.44 -32.18 -3.66
N VAL A 8 -33.74 -30.90 -3.43
CA VAL A 8 -33.09 -29.79 -4.11
C VAL A 8 -31.70 -29.61 -3.52
N ALA A 9 -30.68 -30.08 -4.25
CA ALA A 9 -29.28 -29.78 -3.98
C ALA A 9 -28.99 -28.34 -4.45
N LEU A 10 -29.18 -27.37 -3.56
CA LEU A 10 -28.75 -25.96 -3.73
C LEU A 10 -27.70 -25.63 -2.66
N LEU A 11 -26.47 -26.13 -2.80
CA LEU A 11 -25.34 -25.72 -1.97
C LEU A 11 -24.02 -25.88 -2.73
N SER A 12 -23.76 -25.02 -3.72
CA SER A 12 -22.42 -24.94 -4.33
C SER A 12 -22.01 -23.61 -4.98
N ILE A 13 -22.87 -22.58 -5.01
CA ILE A 13 -22.57 -21.33 -5.75
C ILE A 13 -21.79 -20.28 -4.92
N VAL A 14 -21.58 -20.50 -3.61
CA VAL A 14 -21.03 -19.43 -2.74
C VAL A 14 -19.48 -19.35 -2.76
N ILE A 15 -18.78 -20.45 -3.07
CA ILE A 15 -17.32 -20.56 -2.90
C ILE A 15 -16.53 -19.82 -4.00
N SER A 16 -17.08 -19.73 -5.20
CA SER A 16 -16.41 -19.11 -6.36
C SER A 16 -16.23 -17.59 -6.21
N ASN A 17 -17.21 -16.90 -5.60
CA ASN A 17 -17.17 -15.45 -5.44
C ASN A 17 -16.05 -14.98 -4.49
N VAL A 18 -15.83 -15.70 -3.38
CA VAL A 18 -14.83 -15.31 -2.37
C VAL A 18 -13.39 -15.41 -2.91
N LYS A 19 -13.08 -16.46 -3.68
CA LYS A 19 -11.74 -16.61 -4.29
C LYS A 19 -11.48 -15.52 -5.33
N ALA A 20 -12.42 -15.27 -6.25
CA ALA A 20 -12.28 -14.23 -7.27
C ALA A 20 -12.15 -12.82 -6.65
N GLN A 21 -12.92 -12.54 -5.58
CA GLN A 21 -12.87 -11.30 -4.83
C GLN A 21 -11.47 -11.02 -4.23
N SER A 22 -10.83 -12.04 -3.65
CA SER A 22 -9.48 -11.91 -3.08
C SER A 22 -8.40 -11.67 -4.15
N VAL A 23 -8.55 -12.23 -5.36
CA VAL A 23 -7.56 -12.08 -6.45
C VAL A 23 -7.53 -10.65 -6.99
N VAL A 24 -8.70 -10.02 -7.16
CA VAL A 24 -8.79 -8.62 -7.62
C VAL A 24 -8.19 -7.69 -6.56
N ALA A 25 -8.60 -7.82 -5.30
CA ALA A 25 -8.06 -7.02 -4.20
C ALA A 25 -6.53 -7.13 -4.11
N LYS A 26 -6.01 -8.35 -4.21
CA LYS A 26 -4.58 -8.64 -4.18
C LYS A 26 -3.85 -7.95 -5.32
N ARG A 27 -4.32 -8.09 -6.56
CA ARG A 27 -3.71 -7.44 -7.73
C ARG A 27 -3.67 -5.92 -7.59
N GLU A 28 -4.80 -5.29 -7.26
CA GLU A 28 -4.86 -3.83 -7.16
C GLU A 28 -4.07 -3.29 -5.97
N PHE A 29 -3.95 -4.06 -4.88
CA PHE A 29 -3.09 -3.67 -3.76
C PHE A 29 -1.61 -3.74 -4.14
N ASN A 30 -1.18 -4.74 -4.90
CA ASN A 30 0.19 -4.78 -5.41
C ASN A 30 0.48 -3.66 -6.42
N ASN A 31 -0.49 -3.26 -7.25
CA ASN A 31 -0.37 -2.06 -8.10
C ASN A 31 -0.19 -0.79 -7.25
N THR A 32 -0.92 -0.69 -6.14
CA THR A 32 -0.82 0.41 -5.17
C THR A 32 0.56 0.43 -4.50
N LEU A 33 1.04 -0.72 -4.03
CA LEU A 33 2.39 -0.88 -3.46
C LEU A 33 3.48 -0.52 -4.47
N LYS A 34 3.37 -0.95 -5.72
CA LYS A 34 4.34 -0.61 -6.77
C LYS A 34 4.49 0.90 -6.96
N ALA A 35 3.39 1.63 -7.11
CA ALA A 35 3.42 3.09 -7.25
C ALA A 35 3.95 3.79 -5.99
N TYR A 36 3.65 3.24 -4.81
CA TYR A 36 4.24 3.69 -3.55
C TYR A 36 5.76 3.49 -3.53
N PHE A 37 6.27 2.32 -3.91
CA PHE A 37 7.70 2.01 -3.95
C PHE A 37 8.43 2.90 -4.96
N GLU A 38 7.86 3.13 -6.14
CA GLU A 38 8.41 4.07 -7.12
C GLU A 38 8.54 5.48 -6.55
N THR A 39 7.53 5.94 -5.80
CA THR A 39 7.59 7.23 -5.09
C THR A 39 8.69 7.23 -4.04
N LYS A 40 8.75 6.19 -3.18
CA LYS A 40 9.78 6.03 -2.14
C LYS A 40 11.19 6.03 -2.73
N ASN A 41 11.39 5.30 -3.82
CA ASN A 41 12.67 5.16 -4.52
C ASN A 41 13.12 6.45 -5.20
N ALA A 42 12.18 7.21 -5.75
CA ALA A 42 12.48 8.54 -6.28
C ALA A 42 12.95 9.47 -5.16
N LEU A 43 12.27 9.45 -4.01
CA LEU A 43 12.64 10.26 -2.84
C LEU A 43 14.00 9.85 -2.26
N SER A 44 14.33 8.55 -2.21
CA SER A 44 15.65 8.09 -1.75
C SER A 44 16.79 8.46 -2.70
N LYS A 45 16.48 8.77 -3.97
CA LYS A 45 17.44 9.21 -4.99
C LYS A 45 17.39 10.71 -5.27
N ASP A 46 16.80 11.51 -4.36
CA ASP A 46 16.63 12.97 -4.51
C ASP A 46 15.89 13.40 -5.79
N ASN A 47 15.10 12.50 -6.40
CA ASN A 47 14.43 12.77 -7.67
C ASN A 47 13.00 13.29 -7.44
N ALA A 48 12.89 14.60 -7.22
CA ALA A 48 11.62 15.26 -6.95
C ALA A 48 10.61 15.12 -8.10
N THR A 49 11.06 15.21 -9.36
CA THR A 49 10.20 15.10 -10.54
C THR A 49 9.59 13.71 -10.65
N GLN A 50 10.40 12.66 -10.49
CA GLN A 50 9.90 11.28 -10.53
C GLN A 50 9.00 10.97 -9.34
N ALA A 51 9.27 11.53 -8.15
CA ALA A 51 8.40 11.37 -7.00
C ALA A 51 7.01 11.96 -7.27
N SER A 52 6.93 13.19 -7.80
CA SER A 52 5.66 13.82 -8.20
C SER A 52 4.93 13.05 -9.30
N ALA A 53 5.65 12.41 -10.22
CA ALA A 53 5.03 11.59 -11.27
C ALA A 53 4.47 10.28 -10.71
N SER A 54 5.27 9.54 -9.95
CA SER A 54 4.91 8.21 -9.41
C SER A 54 3.74 8.31 -8.42
N VAL A 55 3.70 9.39 -7.62
CA VAL A 55 2.62 9.57 -6.66
C VAL A 55 1.26 9.88 -7.32
N LYS A 56 1.26 10.39 -8.56
CA LYS A 56 0.01 10.55 -9.33
C LYS A 56 -0.57 9.20 -9.71
N THR A 57 0.27 8.24 -10.10
CA THR A 57 -0.13 6.84 -10.31
C THR A 57 -0.72 6.25 -9.02
N LEU A 58 -0.10 6.51 -7.88
CA LEU A 58 -0.63 6.09 -6.58
C LEU A 58 -2.03 6.67 -6.31
N ILE A 59 -2.25 7.96 -6.59
CA ILE A 59 -3.58 8.59 -6.46
C ILE A 59 -4.61 7.88 -7.34
N THR A 60 -4.29 7.59 -8.60
CA THR A 60 -5.18 6.87 -9.52
C THR A 60 -5.49 5.47 -9.03
N ASN A 61 -4.51 4.74 -8.50
CA ASN A 61 -4.73 3.39 -7.95
C ASN A 61 -5.65 3.42 -6.72
N LEU A 62 -5.51 4.42 -5.84
CA LEU A 62 -6.39 4.59 -4.69
C LEU A 62 -7.83 4.89 -5.10
N GLN A 63 -8.02 5.74 -6.12
CA GLN A 63 -9.36 6.09 -6.62
C GLN A 63 -10.09 4.89 -7.24
N ASN A 64 -9.35 4.01 -7.91
CA ASN A 64 -9.90 2.86 -8.62
C ASN A 64 -9.88 1.57 -7.78
N PHE A 65 -9.46 1.65 -6.52
CA PHE A 65 -9.31 0.46 -5.69
C PHE A 65 -10.68 -0.21 -5.45
N PRO A 66 -10.80 -1.54 -5.62
CA PRO A 66 -12.07 -2.24 -5.53
C PRO A 66 -12.45 -2.49 -4.06
N VAL A 67 -12.72 -1.44 -3.28
CA VAL A 67 -12.92 -1.49 -1.81
C VAL A 67 -13.95 -2.53 -1.37
N LYS A 68 -15.02 -2.75 -2.16
CA LYS A 68 -16.06 -3.75 -1.87
C LYS A 68 -15.52 -5.20 -1.81
N THR A 69 -14.32 -5.43 -2.34
CA THR A 69 -13.67 -6.74 -2.30
C THR A 69 -12.94 -7.03 -0.98
N LEU A 70 -12.77 -6.03 -0.13
CA LEU A 70 -12.11 -6.15 1.17
C LEU A 70 -13.06 -6.67 2.26
N SER A 71 -12.50 -7.19 3.36
CA SER A 71 -13.26 -7.49 4.58
C SER A 71 -13.80 -6.19 5.24
N THR A 72 -14.80 -6.28 6.10
CA THR A 72 -15.35 -5.10 6.79
C THR A 72 -14.29 -4.31 7.57
N ALA A 73 -13.38 -4.99 8.26
CA ALA A 73 -12.27 -4.36 8.99
C ALA A 73 -11.32 -3.62 8.02
N GLN A 74 -10.97 -4.25 6.91
CA GLN A 74 -10.12 -3.66 5.87
C GLN A 74 -10.80 -2.46 5.18
N GLN A 75 -12.12 -2.51 4.94
CA GLN A 75 -12.88 -1.38 4.39
C GLN A 75 -12.89 -0.18 5.34
N ALA A 76 -13.05 -0.42 6.64
CA ALA A 76 -13.01 0.64 7.65
C ALA A 76 -11.61 1.29 7.70
N LEU A 77 -10.54 0.49 7.70
CA LEU A 77 -9.18 1.01 7.67
C LEU A 77 -8.90 1.75 6.35
N TRP A 78 -9.31 1.19 5.21
CA TRP A 78 -9.17 1.82 3.91
C TRP A 78 -9.79 3.21 3.88
N THR A 79 -11.03 3.35 4.37
CA THR A 79 -11.76 4.62 4.37
C THR A 79 -10.98 5.72 5.10
N LYS A 80 -10.33 5.38 6.21
CA LYS A 80 -9.50 6.33 6.98
C LYS A 80 -8.16 6.61 6.32
N GLU A 81 -7.41 5.56 5.99
CA GLU A 81 -6.01 5.72 5.58
C GLU A 81 -5.89 6.16 4.11
N SER A 82 -6.80 5.78 3.22
CA SER A 82 -6.81 6.25 1.81
C SER A 82 -6.99 7.77 1.69
N VAL A 83 -7.77 8.40 2.58
CA VAL A 83 -7.90 9.86 2.66
C VAL A 83 -6.57 10.50 3.05
N THR A 84 -5.89 9.92 4.05
CA THR A 84 -4.57 10.39 4.52
C THR A 84 -3.52 10.27 3.42
N ILE A 85 -3.47 9.11 2.75
CA ILE A 85 -2.55 8.83 1.64
C ILE A 85 -2.84 9.79 0.49
N THR A 86 -4.10 9.96 0.10
CA THR A 86 -4.49 10.84 -1.02
C THR A 86 -4.11 12.31 -0.75
N LYS A 87 -4.34 12.81 0.48
CA LYS A 87 -3.96 14.18 0.84
C LYS A 87 -2.44 14.38 0.75
N ALA A 88 -1.67 13.47 1.33
CA ALA A 88 -0.21 13.53 1.31
C ALA A 88 0.34 13.37 -0.12
N ALA A 89 -0.23 12.45 -0.90
CA ALA A 89 0.14 12.22 -2.29
C ALA A 89 -0.12 13.46 -3.17
N LYS A 90 -1.25 14.14 -2.98
CA LYS A 90 -1.54 15.41 -3.67
C LYS A 90 -0.53 16.49 -3.33
N ALA A 91 -0.09 16.59 -2.08
CA ALA A 91 0.97 17.53 -1.71
C ALA A 91 2.29 17.18 -2.44
N ILE A 92 2.72 15.91 -2.42
CA ILE A 92 3.93 15.47 -3.13
C ILE A 92 3.85 15.75 -4.64
N SER A 93 2.66 15.62 -5.25
CA SER A 93 2.49 15.81 -6.69
C SER A 93 2.56 17.27 -7.15
N THR A 94 2.35 18.22 -6.23
CA THR A 94 2.37 19.66 -6.52
C THR A 94 3.63 20.37 -6.03
N GLU A 95 4.30 19.83 -5.00
CA GLU A 95 5.54 20.41 -4.47
C GLU A 95 6.73 20.20 -5.41
N LYS A 96 7.51 21.26 -5.63
CA LYS A 96 8.74 21.20 -6.41
C LYS A 96 9.97 20.87 -5.56
N GLU A 97 9.95 21.27 -4.29
CA GLU A 97 11.06 21.09 -3.39
C GLU A 97 11.06 19.70 -2.76
N ILE A 98 12.18 18.96 -2.93
CA ILE A 98 12.32 17.59 -2.41
C ILE A 98 12.09 17.51 -0.90
N LYS A 99 12.46 18.57 -0.16
CA LYS A 99 12.27 18.65 1.30
C LYS A 99 10.77 18.66 1.68
N GLU A 100 9.94 19.41 0.95
CA GLU A 100 8.50 19.45 1.21
C GLU A 100 7.79 18.17 0.76
N GLN A 101 8.27 17.55 -0.32
CA GLN A 101 7.80 16.22 -0.72
C GLN A 101 8.08 15.17 0.38
N ARG A 102 9.28 15.17 0.96
CA ARG A 102 9.67 14.27 2.06
C ARG A 102 8.83 14.47 3.32
N LYS A 103 8.54 15.73 3.67
CA LYS A 103 7.67 16.07 4.79
C LYS A 103 6.28 15.47 4.61
N SER A 104 5.74 15.59 3.40
CA SER A 104 4.44 15.00 3.03
C SER A 104 4.49 13.47 2.99
N PHE A 105 5.62 12.89 2.58
CA PHE A 105 5.81 11.44 2.50
C PHE A 105 5.68 10.73 3.86
N TRP A 106 5.94 11.40 4.98
CA TRP A 106 5.72 10.80 6.31
C TRP A 106 4.27 10.32 6.48
N SER A 107 3.28 11.20 6.30
CA SER A 107 1.87 10.82 6.47
C SER A 107 1.48 9.71 5.51
N LEU A 108 2.01 9.75 4.29
CA LEU A 108 1.81 8.74 3.26
C LEU A 108 2.38 7.38 3.68
N SER A 109 3.65 7.32 4.08
CA SER A 109 4.34 6.09 4.45
C SER A 109 3.72 5.44 5.69
N THR A 110 3.36 6.24 6.69
CA THR A 110 2.72 5.75 7.93
C THR A 110 1.39 5.08 7.63
N ALA A 111 0.57 5.70 6.78
CA ALA A 111 -0.72 5.14 6.39
C ALA A 111 -0.56 3.87 5.54
N MET A 112 0.41 3.84 4.62
CA MET A 112 0.72 2.65 3.83
C MET A 112 1.22 1.47 4.67
N VAL A 113 2.04 1.71 5.70
CA VAL A 113 2.48 0.67 6.64
C VAL A 113 1.27 0.00 7.32
N LYS A 114 0.30 0.79 7.78
CA LYS A 114 -0.93 0.25 8.39
C LYS A 114 -1.73 -0.60 7.41
N LEU A 115 -1.92 -0.10 6.18
CA LEU A 115 -2.65 -0.83 5.15
C LEU A 115 -1.97 -2.16 4.82
N ALA A 116 -0.64 -2.17 4.63
CA ALA A 116 0.10 -3.38 4.30
C ALA A 116 -0.04 -4.45 5.39
N LYS A 117 0.08 -4.06 6.66
CA LYS A 117 -0.06 -4.96 7.82
C LYS A 117 -1.46 -5.55 7.98
N GLU A 118 -2.49 -4.74 7.76
CA GLU A 118 -3.89 -5.19 7.87
C GLU A 118 -4.29 -6.06 6.67
N PHE A 119 -3.84 -5.68 5.47
CA PHE A 119 -4.34 -6.30 4.25
C PHE A 119 -3.69 -7.66 4.04
N ASN A 120 -2.38 -7.79 4.29
CA ASN A 120 -1.63 -9.02 4.00
C ASN A 120 -1.91 -9.52 2.57
N LEU A 121 -1.91 -8.60 1.61
CA LEU A 121 -2.18 -8.84 0.20
C LEU A 121 -0.93 -8.68 -0.68
N ASN A 122 0.24 -8.50 -0.08
CA ASN A 122 1.51 -8.37 -0.80
C ASN A 122 1.91 -9.71 -1.46
N ALA A 123 2.28 -9.65 -2.74
CA ALA A 123 2.70 -10.82 -3.52
C ALA A 123 4.18 -11.19 -3.31
N SER A 124 4.97 -10.24 -2.80
CA SER A 124 6.37 -10.40 -2.40
C SER A 124 6.54 -9.96 -0.95
N ASP A 125 7.65 -10.33 -0.33
CA ASP A 125 7.98 -9.84 1.00
C ASP A 125 8.11 -8.31 0.97
N VAL A 126 7.58 -7.65 1.99
CA VAL A 126 7.66 -6.20 2.16
C VAL A 126 8.32 -5.90 3.50
N TYR A 127 9.38 -5.13 3.46
CA TYR A 127 10.17 -4.77 4.62
C TYR A 127 9.65 -3.45 5.20
N VAL A 128 9.32 -3.44 6.49
CA VAL A 128 9.13 -2.19 7.23
C VAL A 128 10.52 -1.74 7.66
N GLN A 129 10.94 -0.59 7.14
CA GLN A 129 12.21 0.03 7.48
C GLN A 129 11.97 1.27 8.35
N TYR A 130 12.95 1.62 9.18
CA TYR A 130 12.88 2.72 10.13
C TYR A 130 14.13 3.59 10.09
N CYS A 131 13.95 4.90 10.25
CA CYS A 131 15.03 5.88 10.35
C CYS A 131 15.04 6.47 11.76
N PRO A 132 16.10 6.27 12.56
CA PRO A 132 16.16 6.76 13.93
C PRO A 132 16.25 8.28 14.02
N HIS A 133 16.85 8.95 13.02
CA HIS A 133 16.97 10.41 12.98
C HIS A 133 15.64 11.10 12.67
N ALA A 134 14.91 10.62 11.67
CA ALA A 134 13.59 11.15 11.34
C ALA A 134 12.52 10.69 12.34
N LYS A 135 12.73 9.54 13.00
CA LYS A 135 11.74 8.81 13.81
C LYS A 135 10.51 8.43 12.99
N LYS A 136 10.74 7.79 11.83
CA LYS A 136 9.73 7.46 10.82
C LYS A 136 9.97 6.09 10.20
N SER A 137 8.88 5.42 9.83
CA SER A 137 8.90 4.15 9.11
C SER A 137 8.37 4.28 7.68
N TRP A 138 8.87 3.42 6.80
CA TRP A 138 8.41 3.25 5.43
C TRP A 138 8.38 1.77 5.04
N LEU A 139 7.72 1.46 3.94
CA LEU A 139 7.78 0.14 3.33
C LEU A 139 8.86 0.10 2.24
N SER A 140 9.54 -1.02 2.10
CA SER A 140 10.49 -1.29 1.02
C SER A 140 10.23 -2.67 0.43
N GLU A 141 10.43 -2.77 -0.88
CA GLU A 141 10.39 -4.00 -1.68
C GLU A 141 11.75 -4.72 -1.71
N VAL A 142 12.78 -4.11 -1.13
CA VAL A 142 14.12 -4.68 -0.95
C VAL A 142 14.55 -4.55 0.50
N GLU A 143 15.35 -5.50 0.96
CA GLU A 143 15.89 -5.53 2.32
C GLU A 143 16.89 -4.39 2.57
N ASP A 144 17.72 -4.08 1.57
CA ASP A 144 18.68 -2.97 1.61
C ASP A 144 17.99 -1.63 1.96
N ILE A 145 18.63 -0.87 2.86
CA ILE A 145 18.11 0.42 3.29
C ILE A 145 18.25 1.45 2.18
N GLN A 146 17.13 2.09 1.83
CA GLN A 146 17.06 3.17 0.85
C GLN A 146 16.24 4.33 1.42
N ASN A 147 16.87 5.14 2.26
CA ASN A 147 16.19 6.12 3.12
C ASN A 147 15.52 7.25 2.30
N PRO A 148 14.18 7.31 2.25
CA PRO A 148 13.48 8.32 1.47
C PRO A 148 13.50 9.71 2.13
N TYR A 149 13.78 9.82 3.42
CA TYR A 149 13.72 11.06 4.20
C TYR A 149 14.99 11.91 4.09
N TYR A 150 16.12 11.28 3.76
CA TYR A 150 17.41 11.97 3.64
C TYR A 150 18.08 11.81 2.29
N GLY A 151 17.59 10.90 1.43
CA GLY A 151 18.13 10.74 0.09
C GLY A 151 19.60 10.34 0.09
N SER A 152 20.37 10.89 -0.85
CA SER A 152 21.81 10.67 -0.96
C SER A 152 22.60 11.02 0.31
N MET A 153 22.13 11.96 1.13
CA MET A 153 22.84 12.36 2.35
C MET A 153 22.95 11.23 3.38
N MET A 154 21.96 10.35 3.46
CA MET A 154 21.93 9.23 4.40
C MET A 154 21.24 8.00 3.79
N PHE A 155 21.60 7.67 2.55
CA PHE A 155 20.87 6.67 1.74
C PHE A 155 20.73 5.31 2.44
N ALA A 156 21.81 4.82 3.04
CA ALA A 156 21.84 3.54 3.75
C ALA A 156 21.52 3.65 5.26
N CYS A 157 21.10 4.82 5.76
CA CYS A 157 20.82 5.01 7.19
C CYS A 157 19.42 4.54 7.54
N GLY A 158 19.33 3.50 8.35
CA GLY A 158 18.09 2.94 8.85
C GLY A 158 18.25 1.47 9.23
N GLU A 159 17.15 0.84 9.55
CA GLU A 159 17.10 -0.59 9.91
C GLU A 159 15.79 -1.22 9.43
N VAL A 160 15.81 -2.52 9.15
CA VAL A 160 14.59 -3.30 8.95
C VAL A 160 14.05 -3.66 10.33
N THR A 161 12.80 -3.27 10.62
CA THR A 161 12.16 -3.55 11.91
C THR A 161 11.17 -4.70 11.85
N GLU A 162 10.65 -5.00 10.66
CA GLU A 162 9.66 -6.05 10.46
C GLU A 162 9.64 -6.50 9.00
N THR A 163 9.33 -7.77 8.74
CA THR A 163 9.06 -8.31 7.40
C THR A 163 7.60 -8.75 7.33
N ILE A 164 6.84 -8.14 6.42
CA ILE A 164 5.50 -8.58 6.05
C ILE A 164 5.67 -9.64 4.96
N ALA A 165 5.60 -10.91 5.36
CA ALA A 165 5.79 -12.04 4.46
C ALA A 165 4.73 -12.06 3.34
N LYS A 166 5.13 -12.49 2.14
CA LYS A 166 4.22 -12.70 1.00
C LYS A 166 3.05 -13.61 1.37
N LYS A 167 1.89 -13.33 0.77
CA LYS A 167 0.67 -14.14 0.87
C LYS A 167 0.22 -14.57 -0.51
#